data_AF-Q17KU3-F1
#
_entry.id   AF-Q17KU3-F1
#
_cell.length_a   1.000
_cell.length_b   1.000
_cell.length_c   1.000
_cell.angle_alpha   90.00
_cell.angle_beta   90.00
_cell.angle_gamma   90.00
#
_symmetry.space_group_name_H-M   'P 1'
#
loop_
_entity.id
_entity.type
_entity.pdbx_description
1 polymer ?
#
loop_
_entity_poly.entity_id
_entity_poly.type
_entity_poly.pdbx_seq_one_letter_code
_entity_poly.pdbx_strand_id
1 'polypeptide(L)'
;MALKSVLLVVAVGAVWPKAVESLSCYSCSGETCVNGVDFGAMLDCNGVQDACYTKFNGYVPTERGCTSALNNPCTAGSCESCNSDYCNVLGATQHKCVVCSSVLDENCISNPGELPGQQCGAPSTDVAETQCYSRVIGSVTERGCIQSQSDLDTCDGIQCSTCAGEACNNAEYPEKRQKCVKCSSMECKTSATTSYCDLPDDSCVTAKKTDGTYLKTCEHSMTDSDRQFCQSNPSACSFCGQNECNRNEINLRRPSWVPIRWWRS
;
A
#
# COMPACT_ATOMS: atom_id res chain seq x y z
N MET A 1 71.29 51.68 -5.36
CA MET A 1 69.91 51.89 -4.88
C MET A 1 69.00 51.05 -5.78
N ALA A 2 68.45 49.96 -5.26
CA ALA A 2 67.65 49.02 -6.06
C ALA A 2 66.17 49.43 -6.04
N LEU A 3 65.58 49.60 -7.23
CA LEU A 3 64.18 49.97 -7.44
C LEU A 3 63.31 48.72 -7.21
N LYS A 4 62.44 48.73 -6.19
CA LYS A 4 61.46 47.66 -5.96
C LYS A 4 60.17 47.99 -6.70
N SER A 5 59.86 47.23 -7.75
CA SER A 5 58.59 47.28 -8.45
C SER A 5 57.49 46.67 -7.58
N VAL A 6 56.44 47.44 -7.29
CA VAL A 6 55.25 46.97 -6.58
C VAL A 6 54.25 46.44 -7.62
N LEU A 7 53.93 45.15 -7.55
CA LEU A 7 52.92 44.52 -8.39
C LEU A 7 51.55 44.71 -7.72
N LEU A 8 50.63 45.41 -8.40
CA LEU A 8 49.26 45.64 -7.94
C LEU A 8 48.37 44.54 -8.52
N VAL A 9 47.92 43.60 -7.68
CA VAL A 9 47.01 42.52 -8.09
C VAL A 9 45.58 43.00 -7.88
N VAL A 10 44.89 43.34 -8.97
CA VAL A 10 43.46 43.64 -8.95
C VAL A 10 42.71 42.33 -9.10
N ALA A 11 42.08 41.85 -8.03
CA ALA A 11 41.20 40.69 -8.06
C ALA A 11 39.85 41.10 -8.69
N VAL A 12 39.67 40.78 -9.97
CA VAL A 12 38.36 40.89 -10.64
C VAL A 12 37.55 39.66 -10.24
N GLY A 13 36.59 39.83 -9.33
CA GLY A 13 35.65 38.77 -8.98
C GLY A 13 34.74 38.47 -10.17
N ALA A 14 34.90 37.30 -10.79
CA ALA A 14 33.98 36.80 -11.79
C ALA A 14 32.65 36.43 -11.09
N VAL A 15 31.61 37.24 -11.27
CA VAL A 15 30.24 36.86 -10.93
C VAL A 15 29.79 35.90 -12.03
N TRP A 16 29.87 34.59 -11.76
CA TRP A 16 29.22 33.61 -12.62
C TRP A 16 27.70 33.78 -12.47
N PRO A 17 26.94 33.94 -13.57
CA PRO A 17 25.49 33.86 -13.48
C PRO A 17 25.17 32.47 -12.94
N LYS A 18 24.43 32.41 -11.82
CA LYS A 18 23.87 31.14 -11.36
C LYS A 18 23.06 30.56 -12.51
N ALA A 19 23.32 29.30 -12.86
CA ALA A 19 22.49 28.59 -13.82
C ALA A 19 21.04 28.72 -13.34
N VAL A 20 20.17 29.23 -14.22
CA VAL A 20 18.73 29.10 -14.02
C VAL A 20 18.48 27.60 -14.12
N GLU A 21 18.15 26.95 -13.01
CA GLU A 21 17.66 25.58 -13.06
C GLU A 21 16.38 25.60 -13.89
N SER A 22 16.46 25.05 -15.10
CA SER A 22 15.29 24.86 -15.95
C SER A 22 14.43 23.77 -15.33
N LEU A 23 13.18 24.08 -15.03
CA LEU A 23 12.22 23.14 -14.46
C LEU A 23 11.22 22.73 -15.55
N SER A 24 11.04 21.43 -15.77
CA SER A 24 10.04 20.93 -16.73
C SER A 24 8.75 20.57 -16.00
N CYS A 25 7.60 20.99 -16.50
CA CYS A 25 6.29 20.70 -15.90
C CYS A 25 5.30 20.20 -16.95
N TYR A 26 4.21 19.58 -16.50
CA TYR A 26 3.05 19.39 -17.38
C TYR A 26 2.13 20.61 -17.37
N SER A 27 1.42 20.84 -18.48
CA SER A 27 0.40 21.88 -18.61
C SER A 27 -0.86 21.37 -19.31
N CYS A 28 -2.00 21.73 -18.73
CA CYS A 28 -3.32 21.36 -19.22
C CYS A 28 -4.36 22.35 -18.66
N SER A 29 -5.56 22.37 -19.25
CA SER A 29 -6.68 23.18 -18.77
C SER A 29 -8.02 22.45 -18.97
N GLY A 30 -8.89 22.53 -17.96
CA GLY A 30 -10.22 21.93 -17.98
C GLY A 30 -10.16 20.40 -18.12
N GLU A 31 -11.01 19.85 -18.97
CA GLU A 31 -11.16 18.40 -19.15
C GLU A 31 -9.87 17.70 -19.63
N THR A 32 -8.96 18.44 -20.26
CA THR A 32 -7.67 17.89 -20.71
C THR A 32 -6.75 17.48 -19.57
N CYS A 33 -6.99 17.98 -18.34
CA CYS A 33 -6.22 17.59 -17.16
C CYS A 33 -6.64 16.26 -16.56
N VAL A 34 -7.78 15.72 -16.99
CA VAL A 34 -8.46 14.58 -16.37
C VAL A 34 -8.27 13.30 -17.18
N ASN A 35 -7.70 13.38 -18.39
CA ASN A 35 -7.46 12.21 -19.23
C ASN A 35 -6.33 11.36 -18.64
N GLY A 36 -6.66 10.20 -18.06
CA GLY A 36 -5.70 9.29 -17.40
C GLY A 36 -4.58 8.72 -18.28
N VAL A 37 -4.54 9.05 -19.56
CA VAL A 37 -3.47 8.69 -20.53
C VAL A 37 -2.59 9.87 -20.92
N ASP A 38 -3.00 11.11 -20.64
CA ASP A 38 -2.30 12.33 -21.04
C ASP A 38 -2.21 13.28 -19.84
N PHE A 39 -1.00 13.44 -19.30
CA PHE A 39 -0.73 14.37 -18.20
C PHE A 39 -0.77 15.84 -18.63
N GLY A 40 -0.95 16.09 -19.92
CA GLY A 40 -0.88 17.40 -20.55
C GLY A 40 0.40 17.59 -21.37
N ALA A 41 0.51 18.77 -21.96
CA ALA A 41 1.70 19.15 -22.72
C ALA A 41 2.91 19.34 -21.79
N MET A 42 4.08 18.92 -22.25
CA MET A 42 5.35 19.26 -21.58
C MET A 42 5.64 20.76 -21.77
N LEU A 43 6.04 21.43 -20.69
CA LEU A 43 6.28 22.86 -20.62
C LEU A 43 7.56 23.15 -19.84
N ASP A 44 8.50 23.88 -20.44
CA ASP A 44 9.70 24.35 -19.76
C ASP A 44 9.41 25.67 -19.00
N CYS A 45 9.49 25.60 -17.68
CA CYS A 45 9.34 26.74 -16.78
C CYS A 45 10.67 27.46 -16.62
N ASN A 46 10.74 28.67 -17.16
CA ASN A 46 11.95 29.51 -17.17
C ASN A 46 11.88 30.68 -16.18
N GLY A 47 10.88 30.69 -15.29
CA GLY A 47 10.72 31.72 -14.26
C GLY A 47 11.80 31.64 -13.19
N VAL A 48 12.18 32.79 -12.62
CA VAL A 48 13.02 32.82 -11.42
C VAL A 48 12.18 32.29 -10.25
N GLN A 49 12.64 31.21 -9.60
CA GLN A 49 11.90 30.50 -8.54
C GLN A 49 10.58 29.88 -9.00
N ASP A 50 10.49 29.47 -10.27
CA ASP A 50 9.31 28.77 -10.76
C ASP A 50 9.20 27.37 -10.13
N ALA A 51 7.95 26.95 -9.92
CA ALA A 51 7.56 25.61 -9.49
C ALA A 51 6.49 25.08 -10.45
N CYS A 52 6.32 23.76 -10.54
CA CYS A 52 5.15 23.20 -11.16
C CYS A 52 3.96 23.35 -10.23
N TYR A 53 2.75 23.51 -10.76
CA TYR A 53 1.52 23.45 -9.98
C TYR A 53 0.45 22.56 -10.63
N THR A 54 -0.49 22.13 -9.79
CA THR A 54 -1.78 21.56 -10.17
C THR A 54 -2.88 22.22 -9.36
N LYS A 55 -3.92 22.76 -10.00
CA LYS A 55 -5.16 23.18 -9.35
C LYS A 55 -6.15 22.04 -9.35
N PHE A 56 -6.96 22.01 -8.29
CA PHE A 56 -7.96 20.97 -8.09
C PHE A 56 -9.34 21.57 -7.87
N ASN A 57 -10.36 20.88 -8.38
CA ASN A 57 -11.73 21.01 -7.90
C ASN A 57 -12.05 19.75 -7.09
N GLY A 58 -12.07 19.88 -5.76
CA GLY A 58 -12.01 18.72 -4.88
C GLY A 58 -10.69 17.97 -5.05
N TYR A 59 -10.75 16.76 -5.60
CA TYR A 59 -9.57 15.94 -5.91
C TYR A 59 -9.22 15.93 -7.40
N VAL A 60 -10.11 16.41 -8.27
CA VAL A 60 -9.96 16.33 -9.72
C VAL A 60 -9.08 17.48 -10.22
N PRO A 61 -8.01 17.22 -10.97
CA PRO A 61 -7.15 18.26 -11.51
C PRO A 61 -7.89 19.09 -12.58
N THR A 62 -7.76 20.41 -12.53
CA THR A 62 -8.43 21.34 -13.45
C THR A 62 -7.47 22.20 -14.26
N GLU A 63 -6.24 22.39 -13.77
CA GLU A 63 -5.23 23.20 -14.43
C GLU A 63 -3.84 22.77 -13.97
N ARG A 64 -2.87 22.76 -14.90
CA ARG A 64 -1.44 22.52 -14.60
C ARG A 64 -0.58 23.53 -15.32
N GLY A 65 0.57 23.84 -14.73
CA GLY A 65 1.59 24.63 -15.40
C GLY A 65 2.68 25.12 -14.46
N CYS A 66 3.31 26.22 -14.85
CA CYS A 66 4.33 26.92 -14.07
C CYS A 66 3.69 27.95 -13.12
N THR A 67 4.15 28.03 -11.88
CA THR A 67 3.64 29.01 -10.90
C THR A 67 3.78 30.46 -11.36
N SER A 68 4.76 30.77 -12.22
CA SER A 68 4.93 32.09 -12.83
C SER A 68 3.75 32.55 -13.70
N ALA A 69 2.93 31.60 -14.17
CA ALA A 69 1.71 31.89 -14.94
C ALA A 69 0.47 32.11 -14.06
N LEU A 70 0.58 31.94 -12.73
CA LEU A 70 -0.55 32.12 -11.82
C LEU A 70 -0.81 33.60 -11.53
N ASN A 71 -2.08 34.01 -11.66
CA ASN A 71 -2.53 35.35 -11.26
C ASN A 71 -2.63 35.52 -9.73
N ASN A 72 -2.81 34.41 -9.00
CA ASN A 72 -2.95 34.38 -7.54
C ASN A 72 -2.03 33.31 -6.95
N PRO A 73 -1.57 33.43 -5.69
CA PRO A 73 -0.76 32.42 -5.05
C PRO A 73 -1.41 31.02 -5.03
N CYS A 74 -0.60 29.98 -5.25
CA CYS A 74 -1.03 28.60 -5.11
C CYS A 74 -1.33 28.30 -3.64
N THR A 75 -2.60 28.02 -3.33
CA THR A 75 -3.07 27.79 -1.96
C THR A 75 -3.36 26.31 -1.75
N ALA A 76 -2.69 25.70 -0.77
CA ALA A 76 -2.79 24.29 -0.43
C ALA A 76 -4.24 23.77 -0.36
N GLY A 77 -4.45 22.52 -0.80
CA GLY A 77 -5.77 21.89 -0.91
C GLY A 77 -6.51 22.22 -2.21
N SER A 78 -6.49 23.47 -2.66
CA SER A 78 -7.07 23.90 -3.95
C SER A 78 -6.04 23.99 -5.09
N CYS A 79 -4.77 24.09 -4.71
CA CYS A 79 -3.62 24.16 -5.59
C CYS A 79 -2.42 23.57 -4.85
N GLU A 80 -1.67 22.70 -5.51
CA GLU A 80 -0.43 22.12 -4.98
C GLU A 80 0.73 22.48 -5.91
N SER A 81 1.91 22.70 -5.33
CA SER A 81 3.13 23.04 -6.08
C SER A 81 4.33 22.17 -5.70
N CYS A 82 5.22 21.91 -6.65
CA CYS A 82 6.39 21.06 -6.46
C CYS A 82 7.57 21.50 -7.37
N ASN A 83 8.79 21.10 -7.00
CA ASN A 83 10.05 21.67 -7.53
C ASN A 83 10.96 20.65 -8.22
N SER A 84 10.39 19.58 -8.80
CA SER A 84 11.15 18.62 -9.61
C SER A 84 10.50 18.43 -10.96
N ASP A 85 11.27 18.00 -11.95
CA ASP A 85 10.74 17.81 -13.29
C ASP A 85 9.50 16.89 -13.29
N TYR A 86 8.46 17.33 -13.98
CA TYR A 86 7.21 16.62 -14.21
C TYR A 86 6.46 16.20 -12.93
N CYS A 87 6.73 16.85 -11.80
CA CYS A 87 6.21 16.46 -10.49
C CYS A 87 4.72 16.70 -10.30
N ASN A 88 4.11 17.58 -11.11
CA ASN A 88 2.72 17.97 -10.98
C ASN A 88 1.72 16.90 -11.45
N VAL A 89 2.15 15.64 -11.51
CA VAL A 89 1.29 14.44 -11.68
C VAL A 89 0.66 13.97 -10.37
N LEU A 90 1.20 14.38 -9.22
CA LEU A 90 0.65 14.04 -7.92
C LEU A 90 -0.74 14.67 -7.71
N GLY A 91 -1.58 13.95 -6.96
CA GLY A 91 -2.90 14.42 -6.56
C GLY A 91 -2.82 15.43 -5.42
N ALA A 92 -3.97 15.83 -4.89
CA ALA A 92 -4.01 16.73 -3.75
C ALA A 92 -3.30 16.12 -2.53
N THR A 93 -2.72 16.95 -1.66
CA THR A 93 -1.93 16.46 -0.51
C THR A 93 -2.74 15.65 0.49
N GLN A 94 -4.07 15.84 0.53
CA GLN A 94 -4.99 15.03 1.32
C GLN A 94 -5.35 13.67 0.69
N HIS A 95 -5.00 13.42 -0.58
CA HIS A 95 -5.22 12.12 -1.24
C HIS A 95 -4.05 11.20 -0.93
N LYS A 96 -4.05 10.62 0.27
CA LYS A 96 -3.02 9.68 0.72
C LYS A 96 -3.63 8.35 1.06
N CYS A 97 -2.98 7.28 0.64
CA CYS A 97 -3.40 5.91 0.93
C CYS A 97 -2.21 5.08 1.38
N VAL A 98 -2.46 4.06 2.20
CA VAL A 98 -1.50 2.95 2.33
C VAL A 98 -1.44 2.24 0.97
N VAL A 99 -0.24 2.09 0.43
CA VAL A 99 0.01 1.40 -0.84
C VAL A 99 0.95 0.24 -0.59
N CYS A 100 0.47 -0.99 -0.76
CA CYS A 100 1.27 -2.19 -0.51
C CYS A 100 0.68 -3.43 -1.19
N SER A 101 1.50 -4.47 -1.28
CA SER A 101 1.10 -5.83 -1.65
C SER A 101 1.74 -6.81 -0.68
N SER A 102 0.98 -7.80 -0.22
CA SER A 102 1.49 -8.85 0.68
C SER A 102 2.54 -9.76 0.05
N VAL A 103 2.74 -9.67 -1.27
CA VAL A 103 3.85 -10.34 -1.97
C VAL A 103 5.20 -9.67 -1.67
N LEU A 104 5.19 -8.34 -1.49
CA LEU A 104 6.39 -7.53 -1.31
C LEU A 104 6.62 -7.11 0.14
N ASP A 105 5.54 -6.95 0.90
CA ASP A 105 5.58 -6.50 2.30
C ASP A 105 4.51 -7.23 3.13
N GLU A 106 4.96 -8.06 4.07
CA GLU A 106 4.07 -8.81 4.96
C GLU A 106 3.20 -7.90 5.84
N ASN A 107 3.66 -6.67 6.11
CA ASN A 107 2.90 -5.67 6.87
C ASN A 107 1.62 -5.24 6.16
N CYS A 108 1.50 -5.48 4.86
CA CYS A 108 0.27 -5.22 4.12
C CYS A 108 -0.93 -6.01 4.68
N ILE A 109 -0.64 -7.19 5.26
CA ILE A 109 -1.59 -7.98 6.03
C ILE A 109 -1.41 -7.72 7.53
N SER A 110 -0.19 -7.86 8.04
CA SER A 110 0.04 -8.03 9.47
C SER A 110 -0.06 -6.75 10.29
N ASN A 111 0.38 -5.63 9.72
CA ASN A 111 0.38 -4.34 10.41
C ASN A 111 0.28 -3.15 9.44
N PRO A 112 -0.85 -3.02 8.71
CA PRO A 112 -1.03 -1.96 7.73
C PRO A 112 -1.03 -0.55 8.35
N GLY A 113 -1.27 -0.44 9.66
CA GLY A 113 -1.24 0.83 10.41
C GLY A 113 0.15 1.45 10.55
N GLU A 114 1.23 0.65 10.46
CA GLU A 114 2.62 1.14 10.50
C GLU A 114 3.13 1.56 9.13
N LEU A 115 2.40 1.26 8.05
CA LEU A 115 2.78 1.67 6.72
C LEU A 115 2.40 3.14 6.49
N PRO A 116 3.34 3.97 6.05
CA PRO A 116 3.06 5.38 5.83
C PRO A 116 2.07 5.55 4.67
N GLY A 117 1.14 6.50 4.83
CA GLY A 117 0.30 6.95 3.73
C GLY A 117 1.14 7.61 2.64
N GLN A 118 1.01 7.12 1.41
CA GLN A 118 1.66 7.67 0.23
C GLN A 118 0.69 8.57 -0.51
N GLN A 119 1.18 9.72 -1.00
CA GLN A 119 0.38 10.61 -1.83
C GLN A 119 0.09 9.94 -3.17
N CYS A 120 -1.20 9.86 -3.49
CA CYS A 120 -1.69 9.30 -4.74
C CYS A 120 -1.43 10.26 -5.90
N GLY A 121 -1.40 9.73 -7.12
CA GLY A 121 -1.43 10.58 -8.32
C GLY A 121 -2.79 11.23 -8.50
N ALA A 122 -2.84 12.30 -9.29
CA ALA A 122 -4.09 13.03 -9.53
C ALA A 122 -5.12 12.10 -10.20
N PRO A 123 -6.34 12.01 -9.65
CA PRO A 123 -7.36 11.12 -10.18
C PRO A 123 -8.00 11.70 -11.45
N SER A 124 -8.44 10.80 -12.32
CA SER A 124 -9.25 11.09 -13.53
C SER A 124 -10.76 11.05 -13.26
N THR A 125 -11.16 10.86 -12.02
CA THR A 125 -12.56 10.81 -11.59
C THR A 125 -12.70 11.46 -10.22
N ASP A 126 -13.93 11.76 -9.79
CA ASP A 126 -14.17 12.19 -8.42
C ASP A 126 -13.99 11.02 -7.46
N VAL A 127 -13.10 11.21 -6.48
CA VAL A 127 -12.72 10.20 -5.50
C VAL A 127 -13.02 10.64 -4.07
N ALA A 128 -13.80 11.72 -3.87
CA ALA A 128 -14.05 12.29 -2.54
C ALA A 128 -14.46 11.25 -1.49
N GLU A 129 -15.32 10.30 -1.88
CA GLU A 129 -15.85 9.22 -1.02
C GLU A 129 -15.10 7.88 -1.14
N THR A 130 -14.21 7.75 -2.13
CA THR A 130 -13.55 6.49 -2.49
C THR A 130 -12.08 6.73 -2.84
N GLN A 131 -11.33 7.31 -1.91
CA GLN A 131 -9.94 7.73 -2.13
C GLN A 131 -8.98 6.54 -2.21
N CYS A 132 -9.18 5.56 -1.34
CA CYS A 132 -8.32 4.40 -1.17
C CYS A 132 -9.10 3.10 -1.27
N TYR A 133 -8.41 2.00 -1.58
CA TYR A 133 -8.96 0.66 -1.51
C TYR A 133 -8.11 -0.28 -0.66
N SER A 134 -8.75 -1.34 -0.16
CA SER A 134 -8.13 -2.58 0.30
C SER A 134 -8.82 -3.74 -0.37
N ARG A 135 -8.07 -4.71 -0.89
CA ARG A 135 -8.63 -5.88 -1.57
C ARG A 135 -7.84 -7.15 -1.34
N VAL A 136 -8.48 -8.27 -1.61
CA VAL A 136 -7.84 -9.59 -1.61
C VAL A 136 -8.04 -10.27 -2.97
N ILE A 137 -6.95 -10.68 -3.61
CA ILE A 137 -6.93 -11.45 -4.85
C ILE A 137 -6.28 -12.79 -4.58
N GLY A 138 -7.10 -13.83 -4.41
CA GLY A 138 -6.60 -15.13 -3.93
C GLY A 138 -6.05 -15.01 -2.51
N SER A 139 -4.75 -15.23 -2.34
CA SER A 139 -4.03 -15.07 -1.06
C SER A 139 -3.29 -13.74 -0.93
N VAL A 140 -3.36 -12.89 -1.96
CA VAL A 140 -2.64 -11.60 -1.99
C VAL A 140 -3.54 -10.51 -1.46
N THR A 141 -3.04 -9.74 -0.50
CA THR A 141 -3.70 -8.51 -0.03
C THR A 141 -3.03 -7.32 -0.67
N GLU A 142 -3.85 -6.45 -1.25
CA GLU A 142 -3.39 -5.22 -1.89
C GLU A 142 -4.11 -4.02 -1.30
N ARG A 143 -3.37 -2.94 -1.14
CA ARG A 143 -3.88 -1.64 -0.72
C ARG A 143 -3.37 -0.60 -1.69
N GLY A 144 -4.21 0.36 -2.04
CA GLY A 144 -3.82 1.37 -3.01
C GLY A 144 -4.76 2.55 -3.10
N CYS A 145 -4.43 3.43 -4.04
CA CYS A 145 -5.21 4.61 -4.39
C CYS A 145 -6.26 4.27 -5.44
N ILE A 146 -7.43 4.90 -5.37
CA ILE A 146 -8.33 5.02 -6.52
C ILE A 146 -7.93 6.27 -7.29
N GLN A 147 -7.61 6.14 -8.57
CA GLN A 147 -7.21 7.25 -9.43
C GLN A 147 -7.99 7.30 -10.75
N SER A 148 -8.84 6.32 -11.00
CA SER A 148 -9.57 6.16 -12.25
C SER A 148 -10.85 5.38 -12.05
N GLN A 149 -11.75 5.46 -13.03
CA GLN A 149 -12.92 4.60 -13.05
C GLN A 149 -12.55 3.12 -13.10
N SER A 150 -11.47 2.76 -13.80
CA SER A 150 -10.98 1.37 -13.82
C SER A 150 -10.54 0.85 -12.45
N ASP A 151 -10.01 1.71 -11.58
CA ASP A 151 -9.66 1.29 -10.21
C ASP A 151 -10.91 0.97 -9.39
N LEU A 152 -11.97 1.77 -9.56
CA LEU A 152 -13.29 1.52 -8.96
C LEU A 152 -13.89 0.22 -9.49
N ASP A 153 -13.89 0.03 -10.81
CA ASP A 153 -14.45 -1.16 -11.45
C ASP A 153 -13.69 -2.44 -11.03
N THR A 154 -12.37 -2.36 -10.83
CA THR A 154 -11.56 -3.48 -10.33
C THR A 154 -11.78 -3.73 -8.83
N CYS A 155 -12.33 -2.74 -8.12
CA CYS A 155 -12.72 -2.83 -6.72
C CYS A 155 -14.23 -3.10 -6.56
N ASP A 156 -14.85 -3.79 -7.52
CA ASP A 156 -16.24 -4.21 -7.41
C ASP A 156 -16.37 -5.59 -6.73
N GLY A 157 -17.23 -5.68 -5.71
CA GLY A 157 -17.57 -6.92 -5.00
C GLY A 157 -17.00 -7.06 -3.58
N ILE A 158 -17.27 -8.23 -2.97
CA ILE A 158 -17.06 -8.48 -1.52
C ILE A 158 -15.60 -8.58 -1.10
N GLN A 159 -14.68 -8.77 -2.05
CA GLN A 159 -13.23 -8.89 -1.81
C GLN A 159 -12.50 -7.55 -1.99
N CYS A 160 -13.25 -6.45 -2.13
CA CYS A 160 -12.69 -5.10 -2.10
C CYS A 160 -13.51 -4.20 -1.17
N SER A 161 -12.86 -3.19 -0.59
CA SER A 161 -13.50 -2.09 0.13
C SER A 161 -12.80 -0.79 -0.19
N THR A 162 -13.59 0.25 -0.40
CA THR A 162 -13.10 1.62 -0.56
C THR A 162 -13.31 2.42 0.73
N CYS A 163 -12.57 3.52 0.88
CA CYS A 163 -12.75 4.47 1.97
C CYS A 163 -12.30 5.88 1.59
N ALA A 164 -12.68 6.86 2.39
CA ALA A 164 -12.28 8.26 2.26
C ALA A 164 -11.45 8.73 3.47
N GLY A 165 -10.54 9.68 3.23
CA GLY A 165 -9.64 10.25 4.23
C GLY A 165 -8.20 9.76 4.10
N GLU A 166 -7.27 10.53 4.69
CA GLU A 166 -5.84 10.21 4.64
C GLU A 166 -5.55 8.85 5.29
N ALA A 167 -4.91 7.96 4.53
CA ALA A 167 -4.54 6.61 4.93
C ALA A 167 -5.70 5.82 5.55
N CYS A 168 -6.94 6.07 5.11
CA CYS A 168 -8.15 5.42 5.65
C CYS A 168 -8.13 3.89 5.53
N ASN A 169 -7.35 3.38 4.57
CA ASN A 169 -7.18 1.96 4.29
C ASN A 169 -6.06 1.32 5.11
N ASN A 170 -5.79 1.80 6.33
CA ASN A 170 -4.74 1.28 7.22
C ASN A 170 -5.23 0.26 8.26
N ALA A 171 -6.51 -0.11 8.22
CA ALA A 171 -7.10 -1.09 9.13
C ALA A 171 -6.94 -2.53 8.63
N GLU A 172 -7.12 -3.51 9.53
CA GLU A 172 -7.22 -4.94 9.18
C GLU A 172 -8.27 -5.15 8.07
N TYR A 173 -7.90 -5.88 7.01
CA TYR A 173 -8.79 -6.15 5.89
C TYR A 173 -8.70 -7.61 5.42
N PRO A 174 -9.83 -8.31 5.16
CA PRO A 174 -11.16 -7.91 5.62
C PRO A 174 -11.23 -7.87 7.16
N GLU A 175 -12.29 -7.29 7.72
CA GLU A 175 -12.50 -7.33 9.16
C GLU A 175 -12.51 -8.77 9.67
N LYS A 176 -11.87 -9.00 10.82
CA LYS A 176 -11.78 -10.32 11.47
C LYS A 176 -11.00 -11.34 10.65
N ARG A 177 -10.04 -10.89 9.85
CA ARG A 177 -9.18 -11.74 9.02
C ARG A 177 -8.63 -12.92 9.82
N GLN A 178 -8.72 -14.13 9.26
CA GLN A 178 -8.32 -15.35 9.96
C GLN A 178 -6.89 -15.26 10.52
N LYS A 179 -6.76 -15.53 11.82
CA LYS A 179 -5.51 -15.67 12.56
C LYS A 179 -5.40 -17.09 13.11
N CYS A 180 -4.22 -17.67 12.99
CA CYS A 180 -3.92 -18.97 13.57
C CYS A 180 -2.62 -18.91 14.35
N VAL A 181 -2.46 -19.80 15.33
CA VAL A 181 -1.12 -20.09 15.86
C VAL A 181 -0.29 -20.72 14.75
N LYS A 182 0.92 -20.19 14.53
CA LYS A 182 1.88 -20.73 13.57
C LYS A 182 3.18 -21.14 14.27
N CYS A 183 3.52 -22.42 14.23
CA CYS A 183 4.79 -22.97 14.73
C CYS A 183 5.00 -24.42 14.29
N SER A 184 6.26 -24.88 14.33
CA SER A 184 6.62 -26.28 14.08
C SER A 184 7.76 -26.70 15.00
N SER A 185 7.43 -27.36 16.12
CA SER A 185 8.39 -27.90 17.10
C SER A 185 7.66 -28.73 18.16
N MET A 186 8.39 -29.39 19.07
CA MET A 186 7.78 -30.02 20.25
C MET A 186 7.14 -28.99 21.19
N GLU A 187 7.74 -27.80 21.32
CA GLU A 187 7.25 -26.67 22.14
C GLU A 187 5.96 -26.03 21.58
N CYS A 188 5.68 -26.25 20.29
CA CYS A 188 4.47 -25.74 19.64
C CYS A 188 3.18 -26.29 20.28
N LYS A 189 3.27 -27.36 21.08
CA LYS A 189 2.19 -27.86 21.94
C LYS A 189 1.54 -26.75 22.79
N THR A 190 2.34 -25.88 23.41
CA THR A 190 1.88 -24.79 24.30
C THR A 190 2.01 -23.41 23.68
N SER A 191 2.52 -23.30 22.45
CA SER A 191 2.65 -22.02 21.76
C SER A 191 1.30 -21.33 21.56
N ALA A 192 1.35 -20.01 21.71
CA ALA A 192 0.21 -19.11 21.66
C ALA A 192 0.42 -17.94 20.68
N THR A 193 1.56 -17.93 19.97
CA THR A 193 1.94 -16.87 19.01
C THR A 193 1.10 -17.01 17.75
N THR A 194 0.32 -15.99 17.43
CA THR A 194 -0.59 -15.98 16.28
C THR A 194 -0.06 -15.10 15.17
N SER A 195 -0.43 -15.43 13.93
CA SER A 195 -0.26 -14.57 12.77
C SER A 195 -1.42 -14.79 11.80
N TYR A 196 -1.62 -13.81 10.92
CA TYR A 196 -2.67 -13.86 9.92
C TYR A 196 -2.44 -14.99 8.92
N CYS A 197 -3.54 -15.56 8.44
CA CYS A 197 -3.55 -16.41 7.27
C CYS A 197 -3.55 -15.57 5.99
N ASP A 198 -2.94 -16.12 4.94
CA ASP A 198 -2.88 -15.43 3.64
C ASP A 198 -4.27 -15.41 3.01
N LEU A 199 -5.05 -16.49 3.14
CA LEU A 199 -6.47 -16.50 2.81
C LEU A 199 -7.31 -15.93 3.97
N PRO A 200 -8.25 -15.00 3.70
CA PRO A 200 -9.07 -14.40 4.75
C PRO A 200 -9.95 -15.37 5.54
N ASP A 201 -10.46 -16.40 4.86
CA ASP A 201 -11.38 -17.42 5.41
C ASP A 201 -10.72 -18.81 5.50
N ASP A 202 -9.41 -18.85 5.79
CA ASP A 202 -8.66 -20.12 5.94
C ASP A 202 -9.08 -20.89 7.20
N SER A 203 -8.64 -22.14 7.32
CA SER A 203 -8.80 -22.94 8.54
C SER A 203 -7.49 -23.04 9.30
N CYS A 204 -7.55 -23.04 10.63
CA CYS A 204 -6.41 -23.36 11.46
C CYS A 204 -6.24 -24.87 11.57
N VAL A 205 -4.98 -25.30 11.56
CA VAL A 205 -4.57 -26.70 11.69
C VAL A 205 -3.71 -26.87 12.92
N THR A 206 -3.88 -27.99 13.61
CA THR A 206 -2.87 -28.57 14.52
C THR A 206 -2.62 -30.01 14.14
N ALA A 207 -1.37 -30.41 13.98
CA ALA A 207 -0.96 -31.77 13.70
C ALA A 207 0.10 -32.22 14.71
N LYS A 208 -0.06 -33.40 15.29
CA LYS A 208 0.95 -34.07 16.11
C LYS A 208 1.64 -35.14 15.28
N LYS A 209 2.88 -34.88 14.88
CA LYS A 209 3.70 -35.79 14.06
C LYS A 209 4.17 -36.99 14.88
N THR A 210 4.59 -38.05 14.19
CA THR A 210 5.03 -39.32 14.80
C THR A 210 6.30 -39.19 15.62
N ASP A 211 7.14 -38.20 15.31
CA ASP A 211 8.37 -37.85 16.04
C ASP A 211 8.11 -37.03 17.32
N GLY A 212 6.85 -36.66 17.59
CA GLY A 212 6.45 -35.83 18.72
C GLY A 212 6.35 -34.33 18.41
N THR A 213 6.72 -33.89 17.21
CA THR A 213 6.61 -32.49 16.76
C THR A 213 5.15 -32.06 16.64
N TYR A 214 4.81 -30.87 17.13
CA TYR A 214 3.54 -30.22 16.86
C TYR A 214 3.72 -29.21 15.73
N LEU A 215 2.85 -29.29 14.73
CA LEU A 215 2.68 -28.28 13.69
C LEU A 215 1.36 -27.57 13.93
N LYS A 216 1.40 -26.25 14.11
CA LYS A 216 0.22 -25.38 14.08
C LYS A 216 0.41 -24.42 12.91
N THR A 217 -0.60 -24.28 12.06
CA THR A 217 -0.51 -23.42 10.86
C THR A 217 -1.91 -23.08 10.33
N CYS A 218 -1.99 -22.28 9.28
CA CYS A 218 -3.19 -22.19 8.45
C CYS A 218 -3.17 -23.32 7.40
N GLU A 219 -4.34 -23.83 7.00
CA GLU A 219 -4.46 -24.98 6.11
C GLU A 219 -3.85 -24.71 4.74
N HIS A 220 -4.07 -23.50 4.19
CA HIS A 220 -3.46 -23.12 2.92
C HIS A 220 -1.93 -23.10 2.97
N SER A 221 -1.37 -22.66 4.11
CA SER A 221 0.08 -22.60 4.35
C SER A 221 0.73 -23.95 4.67
N MET A 222 -0.03 -25.05 4.69
CA MET A 222 0.55 -26.39 4.87
C MET A 222 1.47 -26.74 3.69
N THR A 223 2.52 -27.51 3.97
CA THR A 223 3.30 -28.15 2.90
C THR A 223 2.54 -29.36 2.34
N ASP A 224 2.93 -29.86 1.16
CA ASP A 224 2.33 -31.06 0.59
C ASP A 224 2.53 -32.29 1.47
N SER A 225 3.70 -32.40 2.12
CA SER A 225 3.99 -33.49 3.05
C SER A 225 3.14 -33.40 4.32
N ASP A 226 2.85 -32.19 4.81
CA ASP A 226 1.96 -31.99 5.95
C ASP A 226 0.51 -32.34 5.62
N ARG A 227 0.04 -31.95 4.43
CA ARG A 227 -1.29 -32.32 3.93
C ARG A 227 -1.40 -33.84 3.81
N GLN A 228 -0.43 -34.49 3.17
CA GLN A 228 -0.41 -35.94 3.00
C GLN A 228 -0.35 -36.68 4.35
N PHE A 229 0.42 -36.15 5.31
CA PHE A 229 0.45 -36.69 6.67
C PHE A 229 -0.93 -36.68 7.32
N CYS A 230 -1.65 -35.55 7.26
CA CYS A 230 -2.98 -35.44 7.87
C CYS A 230 -4.03 -36.30 7.14
N GLN A 231 -3.93 -36.46 5.83
CA GLN A 231 -4.77 -37.39 5.07
C GLN A 231 -4.55 -38.84 5.48
N SER A 232 -3.29 -39.24 5.72
CA SER A 232 -2.93 -40.60 6.12
C SER A 232 -3.19 -40.85 7.61
N ASN A 233 -3.19 -39.80 8.44
CA ASN A 233 -3.31 -39.87 9.89
C ASN A 233 -4.37 -38.88 10.40
N PRO A 234 -5.66 -39.05 10.05
CA PRO A 234 -6.71 -38.07 10.36
C PRO A 234 -6.89 -37.84 11.86
N SER A 235 -6.62 -38.84 12.71
CA SER A 235 -6.68 -38.69 14.17
C SER A 235 -5.50 -37.91 14.77
N ALA A 236 -4.45 -37.66 14.00
CA ALA A 236 -3.27 -36.90 14.42
C ALA A 236 -3.39 -35.41 14.08
N CYS A 237 -4.43 -35.01 13.34
CA CYS A 237 -4.67 -33.63 12.92
C CYS A 237 -6.07 -33.17 13.33
N SER A 238 -6.22 -31.87 13.56
CA SER A 238 -7.54 -31.27 13.70
C SER A 238 -7.55 -29.87 13.11
N PHE A 239 -8.73 -29.52 12.60
CA PHE A 239 -9.01 -28.35 11.79
C PHE A 239 -10.13 -27.55 12.46
N CYS A 240 -10.04 -26.23 12.43
CA CYS A 240 -11.08 -25.36 12.95
C CYS A 240 -11.05 -24.00 12.25
N GLY A 241 -12.22 -23.41 11.99
CA GLY A 241 -12.36 -22.16 11.23
C GLY A 241 -12.66 -20.93 12.09
N GLN A 242 -12.35 -20.96 13.39
CA GLN A 242 -12.51 -19.79 14.26
C GLN A 242 -11.17 -19.12 14.46
N ASN A 243 -11.17 -17.81 14.72
CA ASN A 243 -9.94 -17.08 15.01
C ASN A 243 -9.19 -17.70 16.19
N GLU A 244 -7.92 -18.02 15.96
CA GLU A 244 -6.98 -18.54 16.96
C GLU A 244 -7.44 -19.85 17.63
N CYS A 245 -8.32 -20.61 16.98
CA CYS A 245 -8.93 -21.81 17.57
C CYS A 245 -7.93 -22.95 17.82
N ASN A 246 -6.78 -22.92 17.16
CA ASN A 246 -5.66 -23.85 17.37
C ASN A 246 -4.72 -23.42 18.52
N ARG A 247 -5.11 -22.43 19.34
CA ARG A 247 -4.32 -21.97 20.50
C ARG A 247 -4.11 -23.07 21.54
N ASN A 248 -5.18 -23.77 21.90
CA ASN A 248 -5.11 -24.81 22.94
C ASN A 248 -4.52 -26.12 22.39
N GLU A 249 -3.92 -26.92 23.28
CA GLU A 249 -3.59 -28.29 22.93
C GLU A 249 -4.90 -29.02 22.61
N ILE A 250 -4.99 -29.54 21.38
CA ILE A 250 -6.13 -30.35 21.00
C ILE A 250 -6.12 -31.58 21.90
N ASN A 251 -7.17 -31.74 22.70
CA ASN A 251 -7.51 -33.03 23.27
C ASN A 251 -7.83 -33.97 22.09
N LEU A 252 -6.81 -34.62 21.52
CA LEU A 252 -6.93 -35.65 20.48
C LEU A 252 -7.64 -36.92 21.00
N ARG A 253 -8.32 -36.84 22.16
CA ARG A 253 -9.23 -37.87 22.65
C ARG A 253 -10.56 -37.76 21.91
N ARG A 254 -10.72 -38.67 20.93
CA ARG A 254 -11.97 -39.03 20.25
C ARG A 254 -13.24 -38.68 21.06
N PRO A 255 -14.13 -37.81 20.59
CA PRO A 255 -15.53 -37.94 20.93
C PRO A 255 -16.05 -39.19 20.22
N SER A 256 -16.50 -40.18 20.98
CA SER A 256 -16.99 -41.48 20.47
C SER A 256 -18.29 -41.41 19.66
N TRP A 257 -18.81 -40.22 19.32
CA TRP A 257 -20.18 -40.06 18.80
C TRP A 257 -20.39 -38.86 17.85
N VAL A 258 -19.62 -38.71 16.78
CA VAL A 258 -20.03 -37.81 15.68
C VAL A 258 -19.74 -38.45 14.31
N PRO A 259 -20.76 -38.76 13.48
CA PRO A 259 -20.56 -39.25 12.13
C PRO A 259 -19.99 -38.16 11.21
N ILE A 260 -19.16 -38.59 10.26
CA ILE A 260 -18.34 -37.83 9.29
C ILE A 260 -19.10 -36.81 8.41
N ARG A 261 -20.43 -36.65 8.53
CA ARG A 261 -21.25 -36.00 7.51
C ARG A 261 -21.58 -34.51 7.71
N TRP A 262 -20.99 -33.81 8.68
CA TRP A 262 -21.37 -32.43 9.01
C TRP A 262 -20.21 -31.42 9.07
N TRP A 263 -19.19 -31.57 8.23
CA TRP A 263 -18.13 -30.55 8.04
C TRP A 263 -18.27 -29.78 6.71
N ARG A 264 -19.51 -29.53 6.27
CA ARG A 264 -19.81 -28.58 5.19
C ARG A 264 -21.15 -27.91 5.48
N SER A 265 -21.11 -26.86 6.31
CA SER A 265 -22.10 -25.78 6.40
C SER A 265 -21.58 -24.78 7.42
#